data_AF-U6H4W0-F1
#
_entry.id   AF-U6H4W0-F1
#
_cell.length_a   1.000
_cell.length_b   1.000
_cell.length_c   1.000
_cell.angle_alpha   90.00
_cell.angle_beta   90.00
_cell.angle_gamma   90.00
#
_symmetry.space_group_name_H-M   'P 1'
#
loop_
_entity.id
_entity.type
_entity.pdbx_description
1 polymer ?
#
loop_
_entity_poly.entity_id
_entity_poly.type
_entity_poly.pdbx_seq_one_letter_code
_entity_poly.pdbx_strand_id
1 'polypeptide(L)'
;MLAKKGRELTAEELEMMESLKEDYEGHEGKGPDFRFMWIDLATENEWAELFDVTNTPTVVAINPHKKVRFLKLDGDLPATKPHIRKMLEKISSGDARFKIVPQAKVPKFVDRKDAKEGAKKTETKKDEL
;
A
#
# COMPACT_ATOMS: atom_id res chain seq x y z
N MET A 1 -3.62 -2.45 0.34
CA MET A 1 -2.26 -2.37 0.89
C MET A 1 -2.09 -1.06 1.64
N LEU A 2 -1.60 -1.11 2.88
CA LEU A 2 -1.24 0.08 3.65
C LEU A 2 0.16 0.57 3.25
N ALA A 3 0.26 1.83 2.86
CA ALA A 3 1.49 2.47 2.42
C ALA A 3 1.98 3.45 3.50
N LYS A 4 3.11 3.10 4.13
CA LYS A 4 3.83 3.94 5.09
C LYS A 4 5.13 4.47 4.49
N LYS A 5 5.83 5.37 5.18
CA LYS A 5 7.10 5.92 4.72
C LYS A 5 8.10 6.04 5.86
N GLY A 6 9.18 5.24 5.80
CA GLY A 6 10.37 5.41 6.64
C GLY A 6 10.17 5.17 8.15
N ARG A 7 9.13 4.43 8.54
CA ARG A 7 8.84 4.07 9.94
C ARG A 7 8.32 2.66 10.04
N GLU A 8 8.24 2.08 11.23
CA GLU A 8 7.57 0.78 11.42
C GLU A 8 6.04 0.94 11.43
N LEU A 9 5.32 -0.19 11.29
CA LEU A 9 3.87 -0.20 11.51
C LEU A 9 3.58 -0.02 13.00
N THR A 10 2.57 0.77 13.32
CA THR A 10 2.08 0.85 14.71
C THR A 10 1.22 -0.37 15.04
N ALA A 11 1.04 -0.65 16.34
CA ALA A 11 0.13 -1.70 16.80
C ALA A 11 -1.30 -1.44 16.32
N GLU A 12 -1.78 -0.20 16.42
CA GLU A 12 -3.11 0.21 15.96
C GLU A 12 -3.31 -0.02 14.45
N GLU A 13 -2.28 0.24 13.63
CA GLU A 13 -2.35 -0.02 12.18
C GLU A 13 -2.38 -1.51 11.86
N LEU A 14 -1.64 -2.31 12.63
CA LEU A 14 -1.63 -3.75 12.48
C LEU A 14 -2.99 -4.34 12.84
N GLU A 15 -3.51 -4.02 14.03
CA GLU A 15 -4.84 -4.44 14.50
C GLU A 15 -5.94 -4.01 13.52
N MET A 16 -5.86 -2.78 13.00
CA MET A 16 -6.80 -2.30 11.99
C MET A 16 -6.76 -3.17 10.72
N MET A 17 -5.57 -3.49 10.20
CA MET A 17 -5.44 -4.31 9.00
C MET A 17 -5.89 -5.75 9.22
N GLU A 18 -5.61 -6.33 10.39
CA GLU A 18 -6.07 -7.67 10.76
C GLU A 18 -7.60 -7.70 10.84
N SER A 19 -8.19 -6.72 11.51
CA SER A 19 -9.65 -6.62 11.61
C SER A 19 -10.32 -6.38 10.24
N LEU A 20 -9.69 -5.65 9.32
CA LEU A 20 -10.15 -5.54 7.93
C LEU A 20 -10.00 -6.86 7.17
N LYS A 21 -8.92 -7.61 7.42
CA LYS A 21 -8.73 -8.92 6.80
C LYS A 21 -9.87 -9.87 7.21
N GLU A 22 -10.19 -9.94 8.50
CA GLU A 22 -11.31 -10.75 9.00
C GLU A 22 -12.66 -10.36 8.39
N ASP A 23 -12.91 -9.07 8.19
CA ASP A 23 -14.17 -8.58 7.61
C ASP A 23 -14.35 -8.94 6.11
N TYR A 24 -13.27 -9.23 5.38
CA TYR A 24 -13.27 -9.32 3.92
C TYR A 24 -12.64 -10.61 3.35
N GLU A 25 -11.96 -11.43 4.13
CA GLU A 25 -11.42 -12.72 3.71
C GLU A 25 -12.50 -13.81 3.77
N GLY A 26 -12.67 -14.58 2.68
CA GLY A 26 -13.53 -15.77 2.68
C GLY A 26 -15.04 -15.52 2.57
N HIS A 27 -15.48 -14.32 2.17
CA HIS A 27 -16.90 -14.02 2.01
C HIS A 27 -17.43 -14.39 0.62
N GLU A 28 -18.02 -15.59 0.50
CA GLU A 28 -18.80 -15.98 -0.67
C GLU A 28 -19.95 -14.98 -0.92
N GLY A 29 -20.00 -14.42 -2.13
CA GLY A 29 -21.12 -13.58 -2.60
C GLY A 29 -21.04 -12.07 -2.30
N LYS A 30 -19.96 -11.54 -1.72
CA LYS A 30 -19.85 -10.11 -1.35
C LYS A 30 -18.91 -9.25 -2.21
N GLY A 31 -18.40 -9.79 -3.31
CA GLY A 31 -17.51 -9.07 -4.23
C GLY A 31 -16.16 -9.77 -4.39
N PRO A 32 -15.10 -9.03 -4.76
CA PRO A 32 -13.78 -9.62 -4.96
C PRO A 32 -13.11 -9.99 -3.63
N ASP A 33 -12.28 -11.03 -3.65
CA ASP A 33 -11.41 -11.39 -2.53
C ASP A 33 -10.33 -10.33 -2.34
N PHE A 34 -10.27 -9.73 -1.14
CA PHE A 34 -9.25 -8.75 -0.80
C PHE A 34 -8.10 -9.40 -0.05
N ARG A 35 -6.86 -9.04 -0.44
CA ARG A 35 -5.64 -9.38 0.30
C ARG A 35 -5.05 -8.13 0.93
N PHE A 36 -4.68 -8.27 2.20
CA PHE A 36 -4.11 -7.18 2.99
C PHE A 36 -2.61 -7.39 3.17
N MET A 37 -1.87 -6.31 2.93
CA MET A 37 -0.42 -6.25 3.09
C MET A 37 -0.03 -4.80 3.33
N TRP A 38 1.22 -4.56 3.71
CA TRP A 38 1.79 -3.23 3.85
C TRP A 38 3.06 -3.07 3.01
N ILE A 39 3.40 -1.80 2.73
CA ILE A 39 4.59 -1.42 1.98
C ILE A 39 5.27 -0.21 2.63
N ASP A 40 6.60 -0.19 2.63
CA ASP A 40 7.38 1.00 2.97
C ASP A 40 7.82 1.75 1.71
N LEU A 41 7.24 2.92 1.48
CA LEU A 41 7.53 3.76 0.34
C LEU A 41 8.88 4.47 0.41
N ALA A 42 9.55 4.50 1.57
CA ALA A 42 10.94 4.96 1.65
C ALA A 42 11.92 3.92 1.09
N THR A 43 11.54 2.65 1.16
CA THR A 43 12.31 1.52 0.62
C THR A 43 11.92 1.25 -0.83
N GLU A 44 10.62 1.27 -1.12
CA GLU A 44 10.02 0.93 -2.40
C GLU A 44 9.76 2.20 -3.23
N ASN A 45 10.83 2.89 -3.62
CA ASN A 45 10.75 4.22 -4.24
C ASN A 45 9.98 4.24 -5.57
N GLU A 46 10.14 3.23 -6.42
CA GLU A 46 9.40 3.13 -7.69
C GLU A 46 7.89 2.97 -7.46
N TRP A 47 7.49 2.27 -6.39
CA TRP A 47 6.09 2.18 -5.98
C TRP A 47 5.58 3.52 -5.45
N ALA A 48 6.41 4.27 -4.72
CA ALA A 48 6.07 5.61 -4.27
C ALA A 48 5.80 6.56 -5.44
N GLU A 49 6.66 6.52 -6.47
CA GLU A 49 6.50 7.30 -7.70
C GLU A 49 5.25 6.87 -8.49
N LEU A 50 5.01 5.57 -8.63
CA LEU A 50 3.83 5.06 -9.34
C LEU A 50 2.53 5.54 -8.68
N PHE A 51 2.46 5.46 -7.35
CA PHE A 51 1.27 5.85 -6.62
C PHE A 51 1.12 7.37 -6.58
N ASP A 52 2.22 8.13 -6.56
CA ASP A 52 2.19 9.59 -6.44
C ASP A 52 1.36 10.01 -5.22
N VAL A 53 1.77 9.51 -4.05
CA VAL A 53 1.11 9.78 -2.76
C VAL A 53 1.82 10.89 -2.02
N THR A 54 1.06 11.90 -1.62
CA THR A 54 1.55 13.04 -0.84
C THR A 54 1.48 12.79 0.66
N ASN A 55 0.45 12.07 1.12
CA ASN A 55 0.18 11.83 2.54
C ASN A 55 0.37 10.35 2.88
N THR A 56 1.11 10.09 3.96
CA THR A 56 1.32 8.75 4.52
C THR A 56 1.11 8.78 6.04
N PRO A 57 0.50 7.75 6.64
CA PRO A 57 0.06 6.50 6.02
C PRO A 57 -1.19 6.68 5.14
N THR A 58 -1.26 5.92 4.05
CA THR A 58 -2.44 5.87 3.14
C THR A 58 -2.70 4.44 2.69
N VAL A 59 -3.81 4.18 2.00
CA VAL A 59 -4.12 2.87 1.43
C VAL A 59 -4.17 2.94 -0.08
N VAL A 60 -3.58 1.92 -0.71
CA VAL A 60 -3.67 1.68 -2.14
C VAL A 60 -4.24 0.27 -2.37
N ALA A 61 -5.31 0.17 -3.15
CA ALA A 61 -5.85 -1.09 -3.62
C ALA A 61 -5.27 -1.37 -5.01
N ILE A 62 -4.67 -2.55 -5.19
CA ILE A 62 -4.11 -2.97 -6.47
C ILE A 62 -4.89 -4.18 -6.94
N ASN A 63 -5.31 -4.16 -8.19
CA ASN A 63 -5.84 -5.32 -8.89
C ASN A 63 -4.73 -5.83 -9.85
N PRO A 64 -4.08 -6.96 -9.54
CA PRO A 64 -2.90 -7.44 -10.26
C PRO A 64 -3.21 -8.34 -11.46
N HIS A 65 -4.46 -8.41 -11.93
CA HIS A 65 -4.82 -9.21 -13.10
C HIS A 65 -4.26 -8.63 -14.41
N LYS A 66 -4.65 -9.18 -15.57
CA LYS A 66 -4.10 -8.86 -16.92
C LYS A 66 -3.92 -7.36 -17.23
N LYS A 67 -4.71 -6.48 -16.62
CA LYS A 67 -4.50 -5.03 -16.63
C LYS A 67 -4.30 -4.55 -15.20
N VAL A 68 -3.03 -4.47 -14.79
CA VAL A 68 -2.66 -3.95 -13.48
C VAL A 68 -3.25 -2.55 -13.34
N ARG A 69 -3.99 -2.34 -12.26
CA ARG A 69 -4.65 -1.08 -11.98
C ARG A 69 -4.72 -0.85 -10.49
N PHE A 70 -4.72 0.40 -10.08
CA PHE A 70 -4.77 0.74 -8.67
C PHE A 70 -5.74 1.88 -8.39
N LEU A 71 -6.19 1.93 -7.15
CA LEU A 71 -6.99 3.01 -6.58
C LEU A 71 -6.31 3.45 -5.30
N LYS A 72 -6.14 4.76 -5.12
CA LYS A 72 -5.69 5.35 -3.84
C LYS A 72 -6.89 5.65 -2.98
N LEU A 73 -6.71 5.57 -1.67
CA LEU A 73 -7.57 6.30 -0.75
C LEU A 73 -7.47 7.79 -1.10
N ASP A 74 -8.60 8.50 -1.01
CA ASP A 74 -8.63 9.94 -1.31
C ASP A 74 -7.59 10.66 -0.42
N GLY A 75 -6.79 11.53 -1.03
CA GLY A 75 -5.55 12.04 -0.43
C GLY A 75 -5.76 12.90 0.83
N ASP A 76 -6.96 13.43 1.02
CA ASP A 76 -7.43 14.18 2.18
C ASP A 76 -7.90 13.29 3.34
N LEU A 77 -8.12 11.99 3.09
CA LEU A 77 -8.63 11.07 4.10
C LEU A 77 -7.49 10.33 4.83
N PRO A 78 -7.51 10.30 6.18
CA PRO A 78 -6.60 9.44 6.93
C PRO A 78 -6.94 7.97 6.70
N ALA A 79 -5.93 7.10 6.76
CA ALA A 79 -6.05 5.65 6.61
C ALA A 79 -6.71 4.96 7.81
N THR A 80 -7.96 5.32 8.13
CA THR A 80 -8.75 4.73 9.21
C THR A 80 -9.63 3.59 8.70
N LYS A 81 -10.04 2.67 9.59
CA LYS A 81 -10.92 1.55 9.23
C LYS A 81 -12.18 1.97 8.45
N PRO A 82 -12.94 3.01 8.87
CA PRO A 82 -14.15 3.43 8.16
C PRO A 82 -13.87 3.94 6.73
N HIS A 83 -12.80 4.71 6.54
CA HIS A 83 -12.44 5.21 5.21
C HIS A 83 -12.01 4.09 4.27
N ILE A 84 -11.24 3.13 4.80
CA ILE A 84 -10.82 1.95 4.04
C ILE A 84 -12.02 1.08 3.67
N ARG A 85 -12.94 0.80 4.62
CA ARG A 85 -14.18 0.06 4.33
C ARG A 85 -14.98 0.72 3.20
N LYS A 86 -15.20 2.04 3.25
CA LYS A 86 -15.91 2.78 2.20
C LYS A 86 -15.23 2.66 0.83
N MET A 87 -13.90 2.68 0.80
CA MET A 87 -13.14 2.44 -0.43
C MET A 87 -13.33 1.01 -0.96
N LEU A 88 -13.29 0.00 -0.09
CA LEU A 88 -13.53 -1.40 -0.46
C LEU A 88 -14.96 -1.64 -0.94
N GLU A 89 -15.96 -1.01 -0.30
CA GLU A 89 -17.36 -1.06 -0.74
C GLU A 89 -17.55 -0.50 -2.14
N LYS A 90 -16.92 0.64 -2.47
CA LYS A 90 -16.90 1.19 -3.83
C LYS A 90 -16.28 0.22 -4.84
N ILE A 91 -15.26 -0.53 -4.43
CA ILE A 91 -14.65 -1.55 -5.29
C ILE A 91 -15.62 -2.70 -5.51
N SER A 92 -16.26 -3.20 -4.45
CA SER A 92 -17.24 -4.29 -4.52
C SER A 92 -18.49 -3.92 -5.32
N SER A 93 -18.94 -2.67 -5.25
CA SER A 93 -20.11 -2.19 -6.02
C SER A 93 -19.79 -1.88 -7.49
N GLY A 94 -18.51 -1.87 -7.88
CA GLY A 94 -18.08 -1.53 -9.24
C GLY A 94 -17.97 -0.02 -9.54
N ASP A 95 -18.17 0.85 -8.54
CA ASP A 95 -18.08 2.31 -8.70
C ASP A 95 -16.64 2.87 -8.57
N ALA A 96 -15.69 2.02 -8.20
CA ALA A 96 -14.29 2.40 -8.07
C ALA A 96 -13.64 2.83 -9.41
N ARG A 97 -13.02 4.02 -9.42
CA ARG A 97 -12.28 4.57 -10.56
C ARG A 97 -10.79 4.25 -10.46
N PHE A 98 -10.39 3.12 -11.04
CA PHE A 98 -8.99 2.69 -11.04
C PHE A 98 -8.14 3.42 -12.08
N LYS A 99 -6.88 3.71 -11.73
CA LYS A 99 -5.83 4.12 -12.68
C LYS A 99 -5.15 2.87 -13.25
N ILE A 100 -5.12 2.76 -14.57
CA ILE A 100 -4.44 1.65 -15.27
C ILE A 100 -2.93 1.90 -15.26
N VAL A 101 -2.16 0.85 -14.98
CA VAL A 101 -0.69 0.85 -15.03
C VAL A 101 -0.25 0.11 -16.29
N PRO A 102 0.47 0.77 -17.21
CA PRO A 102 1.10 0.07 -18.33
C PRO A 102 2.03 -1.03 -17.80
N GLN A 103 2.03 -2.22 -18.40
CA GLN A 103 2.80 -3.37 -17.91
C GLN A 103 4.30 -3.07 -17.76
N ALA A 104 4.87 -2.29 -18.68
CA ALA A 104 6.26 -1.85 -18.63
C ALA A 104 6.58 -0.89 -17.46
N LYS A 105 5.55 -0.34 -16.80
CA LYS A 105 5.65 0.58 -15.66
C LYS A 105 5.24 -0.05 -14.34
N VAL A 106 5.02 -1.36 -14.29
CA VAL A 106 4.73 -2.05 -13.02
C VAL A 106 6.08 -2.26 -12.30
N PRO A 107 6.31 -1.63 -11.14
CA PRO A 107 7.57 -1.73 -10.42
C PRO A 107 7.82 -3.15 -9.90
N LYS A 108 9.09 -3.48 -9.74
CA LYS A 108 9.48 -4.67 -8.97
C LYS A 108 9.67 -4.27 -7.52
N PHE A 109 9.39 -5.20 -6.61
CA PHE A 109 9.76 -5.02 -5.21
C PHE A 109 11.29 -5.09 -5.09
N VAL A 110 11.87 -4.27 -4.22
CA VAL A 110 13.30 -4.36 -3.95
C VAL A 110 13.64 -5.70 -3.31
N ASP A 111 14.79 -6.26 -3.68
CA ASP A 111 15.29 -7.46 -3.04
C ASP A 111 15.64 -7.16 -1.57
N ARG A 112 15.02 -7.90 -0.65
CA ARG A 112 15.15 -7.66 0.80
C ARG A 112 16.56 -7.94 1.33
N LYS A 113 17.45 -8.52 0.52
CA LYS A 113 18.88 -8.66 0.84
C LYS A 113 19.62 -7.32 0.65
N ASP A 114 19.34 -6.62 -0.45
CA ASP A 114 19.94 -5.33 -0.80
C ASP A 114 19.42 -4.17 0.09
N ALA A 115 18.18 -4.25 0.55
CA ALA A 115 17.59 -3.24 1.45
C ALA A 115 18.35 -3.10 2.79
N LYS A 116 19.00 -4.18 3.28
CA LYS A 116 19.81 -4.14 4.51
C LYS A 116 21.18 -3.46 4.31
N GLU A 117 21.72 -3.45 3.09
CA GLU A 117 23.03 -2.84 2.81
C GLU A 117 22.94 -1.31 2.67
N GLY A 118 21.82 -0.78 2.18
CA GLY A 118 21.56 0.66 2.09
C GLY A 118 21.38 1.34 3.45
N ALA A 119 20.73 0.68 4.41
CA ALA A 119 20.61 1.16 5.78
C ALA A 119 21.99 1.24 6.47
N LYS A 120 22.83 0.22 6.29
CA LYS A 120 24.21 0.21 6.82
C LYS A 120 25.10 1.31 6.24
N LYS A 121 24.96 1.64 4.94
CA LYS A 121 25.78 2.68 4.28
C LYS A 121 25.38 4.11 4.67
N THR A 122 24.18 4.32 5.19
CA THR A 122 23.70 5.66 5.57
C THR A 122 24.10 6.03 7.00
N GLU A 123 24.32 5.05 7.88
CA GLU A 123 24.80 5.30 9.26
C GLU A 123 26.30 5.62 9.36
N THR A 124 27.11 5.35 8.34
CA THR A 124 28.58 5.55 8.43
C THR A 124 29.08 6.89 7.87
N LYS A 125 28.21 7.78 7.39
CA LYS A 125 28.62 9.07 6.76
C LYS A 125 28.21 10.33 7.55
N LYS A 126 28.03 10.22 8.87
CA LYS A 126 27.63 11.37 9.71
C LYS A 126 28.56 11.69 10.87
N ASP A 127 29.83 11.34 10.77
CA ASP A 127 30.90 11.91 11.59
C ASP A 127 32.10 12.22 10.67
N GLU A 128 32.83 13.29 10.99
CA GLU A 128 33.93 13.94 10.24
C GLU A 128 33.54 15.04 9.24
N LEU A 129 33.23 16.25 9.74
CA LEU A 129 34.21 17.37 9.82
C LEU A 129 33.71 18.49 10.76
#